data_AF-A0A5M3X124-F1
#
_entry.id   AF-A0A5M3X124-F1
#
_cell.length_a   1.000
_cell.length_b   1.000
_cell.length_c   1.000
_cell.angle_alpha   90.00
_cell.angle_beta   90.00
_cell.angle_gamma   90.00
#
_symmetry.space_group_name_H-M   'P 1'
#
loop_
_entity.id
_entity.type
_entity.pdbx_description
1 polymer ?
#
loop_
_entity_poly.entity_id
_entity_poly.type
_entity_poly.pdbx_seq_one_letter_code
_entity_poly.pdbx_strand_id
1 'polypeptide(L)'
;MIVHSSLKSLGYVVGGVQAVVQALLDALGPEGTLVVPTQTGDNSDPSGWRNPPVPADWWPVIREESPGYDPSRTPSQWMGIIPETVRTWPGAKRSAHPWLSFAALGKNADVITAEHQLDDALGDKSPLGAIYRLDGKVLLLGVGHDSNTSLHLGEWRQDSPPRGPHGASIRQPDGTSRWVTWTDVLEDESDFEQLGAAFEESSPVSIGHVGNATARLMPQRPLVDFATTWIAKNR
;
A
#
# COMPACT_ATOMS: atom_id res chain seq x y z
N MET A 1 -3.83 11.24 4.43
CA MET A 1 -3.39 10.27 5.45
C MET A 1 -3.49 8.90 4.84
N ILE A 2 -2.39 8.15 4.81
CA ILE A 2 -2.40 6.73 4.47
C ILE A 2 -2.67 5.90 5.72
N VAL A 3 -3.54 4.90 5.61
CA VAL A 3 -3.98 4.06 6.74
C VAL A 3 -3.64 2.59 6.48
N HIS A 4 -2.99 1.98 7.45
CA HIS A 4 -2.81 0.52 7.58
C HIS A 4 -3.57 0.08 8.82
N SER A 5 -4.34 -1.00 8.76
CA SER A 5 -5.32 -1.25 9.81
C SER A 5 -5.73 -2.70 10.00
N SER A 6 -6.08 -3.05 11.24
CA SER A 6 -6.72 -4.32 11.61
C SER A 6 -8.08 -4.05 12.25
N LEU A 7 -9.19 -4.32 11.55
CA LEU A 7 -10.55 -4.14 12.11
C LEU A 7 -10.74 -4.94 13.40
N LYS A 8 -10.20 -6.17 13.46
CA LYS A 8 -10.32 -7.05 14.63
C LYS A 8 -9.68 -6.46 15.89
N SER A 9 -8.61 -5.67 15.73
CA SER A 9 -7.90 -5.06 16.85
C SER A 9 -8.73 -3.98 17.58
N LEU A 10 -9.72 -3.38 16.91
CA LEU A 10 -10.56 -2.32 17.47
C LEU A 10 -11.53 -2.85 18.55
N GLY A 11 -11.80 -4.16 18.56
CA GLY A 11 -12.89 -4.77 19.33
C GLY A 11 -14.20 -4.79 18.54
N TYR A 12 -15.33 -4.80 19.23
CA TYR A 12 -16.64 -4.74 18.57
C TYR A 12 -17.00 -3.31 18.18
N VAL A 13 -17.16 -3.06 16.88
CA VAL A 13 -17.53 -1.75 16.34
C VAL A 13 -19.00 -1.78 15.95
N VAL A 14 -19.82 -0.96 16.61
CA VAL A 14 -21.21 -0.74 16.19
C VAL A 14 -21.21 -0.11 14.81
N GLY A 15 -21.89 -0.75 13.84
CA GLY A 15 -21.85 -0.35 12.43
C GLY A 15 -20.66 -0.91 11.63
N GLY A 16 -19.79 -1.70 12.27
CA GLY A 16 -18.71 -2.45 11.61
C GLY A 16 -17.75 -1.57 10.81
N VAL A 17 -17.29 -2.09 9.68
CA VAL A 17 -16.29 -1.44 8.82
C VAL A 17 -16.77 -0.09 8.26
N GLN A 18 -18.07 0.04 7.96
CA GLN A 18 -18.65 1.29 7.47
C GLN A 18 -18.46 2.42 8.49
N ALA A 19 -18.72 2.15 9.77
CA ALA A 19 -18.52 3.13 10.83
C ALA A 19 -17.06 3.56 10.97
N VAL A 20 -16.11 2.63 10.78
CA VAL A 20 -14.67 2.95 10.80
C VAL A 20 -14.27 3.86 9.63
N VAL A 21 -14.72 3.55 8.40
CA VAL A 21 -14.42 4.40 7.24
C VAL A 21 -15.04 5.79 7.40
N GLN A 22 -16.28 5.86 7.87
CA GLN A 22 -16.95 7.15 8.13
C GLN A 22 -16.19 7.96 9.18
N ALA A 23 -15.79 7.34 10.31
CA ALA A 23 -15.04 8.00 11.36
C ALA A 23 -13.66 8.51 10.88
N LEU A 24 -12.96 7.76 10.02
CA LEU A 24 -11.71 8.22 9.40
C LEU A 24 -11.94 9.45 8.51
N LEU A 25 -13.02 9.48 7.74
CA LEU A 25 -13.38 10.62 6.90
C LEU A 25 -13.78 11.84 7.75
N ASP A 26 -14.58 11.64 8.79
CA ASP A 26 -15.00 12.71 9.70
C ASP A 26 -13.80 13.33 10.41
N ALA A 27 -12.84 12.51 10.87
CA ALA A 27 -11.60 12.98 11.49
C ALA A 27 -10.69 13.75 10.52
N LEU A 28 -10.71 13.39 9.23
CA LEU A 28 -9.98 14.08 8.18
C LEU A 28 -10.65 15.39 7.75
N GLY A 29 -11.97 15.49 7.89
CA GLY A 29 -12.78 16.60 7.44
C GLY A 29 -12.87 16.70 5.90
N PRO A 30 -13.61 17.69 5.38
CA PRO A 30 -13.90 17.82 3.94
C PRO A 30 -12.66 18.10 3.08
N GLU A 31 -11.64 18.72 3.67
CA GLU A 31 -10.37 19.03 2.99
C GLU A 31 -9.36 17.88 3.04
N GLY A 32 -9.67 16.82 3.77
CA GLY A 32 -8.80 15.68 3.96
C GLY A 32 -8.80 14.69 2.80
N THR A 33 -7.88 13.74 2.85
CA THR A 33 -7.80 12.64 1.88
C THR A 33 -7.36 11.37 2.60
N LEU A 34 -8.20 10.35 2.52
CA LEU A 34 -7.93 9.01 3.03
C LEU A 34 -7.25 8.20 1.92
N VAL A 35 -6.16 7.52 2.22
CA VAL A 35 -5.45 6.63 1.29
C VAL A 35 -5.24 5.28 1.96
N VAL A 36 -5.37 4.20 1.20
CA VAL A 36 -5.14 2.82 1.64
C VAL A 36 -4.36 2.06 0.57
N PRO A 37 -3.43 1.17 0.95
CA PRO A 37 -2.88 0.22 -0.01
C PRO A 37 -3.96 -0.78 -0.42
N THR A 38 -3.98 -1.14 -1.70
CA THR A 38 -4.95 -2.07 -2.30
C THR A 38 -4.22 -3.09 -3.16
N GLN A 39 -3.15 -3.65 -2.62
CA GLN A 39 -2.25 -4.55 -3.34
C GLN A 39 -2.97 -5.84 -3.75
N THR A 40 -2.51 -6.45 -4.85
CA THR A 40 -3.15 -7.59 -5.52
C THR A 40 -2.11 -8.68 -5.76
N GLY A 41 -1.68 -9.35 -4.70
CA GLY A 41 -0.62 -10.36 -4.74
C GLY A 41 -0.91 -11.51 -5.72
N ASP A 42 -2.17 -11.92 -5.86
CA ASP A 42 -2.59 -12.95 -6.82
C ASP A 42 -2.43 -12.55 -8.30
N ASN A 43 -2.17 -11.27 -8.59
CA ASN A 43 -1.86 -10.79 -9.94
C ASN A 43 -0.35 -10.50 -10.10
N SER A 44 0.49 -11.35 -9.51
CA SER A 44 1.96 -11.31 -9.64
C SER A 44 2.48 -12.60 -10.29
N ASP A 45 3.77 -12.68 -10.64
CA ASP A 45 4.33 -13.88 -11.25
C ASP A 45 4.23 -15.11 -10.31
N PRO A 46 3.58 -16.21 -10.74
CA PRO A 46 3.35 -17.37 -9.89
C PRO A 46 4.63 -18.09 -9.47
N SER A 47 5.78 -17.83 -10.11
CA SER A 47 7.06 -18.37 -9.63
C SER A 47 7.49 -17.81 -8.27
N GLY A 48 6.97 -16.65 -7.87
CA GLY A 48 7.23 -16.02 -6.58
C GLY A 48 6.27 -16.46 -5.46
N TRP A 49 5.18 -17.17 -5.78
CA TRP A 49 4.13 -17.46 -4.81
C TRP A 49 4.56 -18.51 -3.79
N ARG A 50 4.34 -18.20 -2.50
CA ARG A 50 4.66 -19.08 -1.37
C ARG A 50 3.47 -19.36 -0.45
N ASN A 51 2.40 -18.58 -0.54
CA ASN A 51 1.28 -18.61 0.42
C ASN A 51 -0.10 -18.56 -0.28
N PRO A 52 -0.51 -19.63 -0.99
CA PRO A 52 0.20 -20.88 -1.24
C PRO A 52 1.03 -20.84 -2.53
N PRO A 53 2.01 -21.75 -2.72
CA PRO A 53 2.62 -21.97 -4.03
C PRO A 53 1.68 -22.75 -4.95
N VAL A 54 1.94 -22.72 -6.25
CA VAL A 54 1.26 -23.53 -7.27
C VAL A 54 2.26 -24.33 -8.11
N PRO A 55 1.87 -25.48 -8.70
CA PRO A 55 2.76 -26.27 -9.55
C PRO A 55 3.36 -25.46 -10.70
N ALA A 56 4.64 -25.69 -11.01
CA ALA A 56 5.36 -24.94 -12.05
C ALA A 56 4.73 -25.07 -13.44
N ASP A 57 4.16 -26.24 -13.74
CA ASP A 57 3.46 -26.50 -15.01
C ASP A 57 2.20 -25.62 -15.20
N TRP A 58 1.67 -25.01 -14.12
CA TRP A 58 0.52 -24.10 -14.20
C TRP A 58 0.93 -22.66 -14.52
N TRP A 59 2.21 -22.29 -14.35
CA TRP A 59 2.65 -20.90 -14.52
C TRP A 59 2.35 -20.34 -15.91
N PRO A 60 2.59 -21.04 -17.03
CA PRO A 60 2.24 -20.53 -18.36
C PRO A 60 0.74 -20.24 -18.50
N VAL A 61 -0.11 -21.16 -18.04
CA VAL A 61 -1.58 -21.02 -18.09
C VAL A 61 -2.05 -19.85 -17.23
N ILE A 62 -1.48 -19.68 -16.02
CA ILE A 62 -1.81 -18.54 -15.15
C ILE A 62 -1.46 -17.22 -15.86
N ARG A 63 -0.28 -17.12 -16.49
CA ARG A 63 0.13 -15.90 -17.20
C ARG A 63 -0.77 -15.61 -18.41
N GLU A 64 -1.20 -16.63 -19.13
CA GLU A 64 -2.04 -16.52 -20.32
C GLU A 64 -3.50 -16.19 -19.99
N GLU A 65 -4.09 -16.85 -18.97
CA GLU A 65 -5.53 -16.80 -18.67
C GLU A 65 -5.90 -15.77 -17.59
N SER A 66 -4.92 -15.15 -16.91
CA SER A 66 -5.21 -14.14 -15.90
C SER A 66 -5.98 -12.96 -16.50
N PRO A 67 -7.13 -12.54 -15.91
CA PRO A 67 -8.09 -11.63 -16.53
C PRO A 67 -7.60 -10.18 -16.64
N GLY A 68 -6.43 -9.87 -16.09
CA GLY A 68 -5.85 -8.54 -16.03
C GLY A 68 -6.38 -7.72 -14.87
N TYR A 69 -5.53 -6.88 -14.31
CA TYR A 69 -5.91 -5.90 -13.31
C TYR A 69 -6.97 -4.93 -13.85
N ASP A 70 -8.08 -4.81 -13.13
CA ASP A 70 -9.13 -3.83 -13.34
C ASP A 70 -9.35 -3.10 -12.00
N PRO A 71 -9.07 -1.78 -11.91
CA PRO A 71 -9.17 -1.05 -10.64
C PRO A 71 -10.55 -1.12 -10.00
N SER A 72 -11.61 -1.30 -10.81
CA SER A 72 -13.00 -1.40 -10.34
C SER A 72 -13.39 -2.80 -9.86
N ARG A 73 -12.72 -3.86 -10.34
CA ARG A 73 -13.15 -5.26 -10.11
C ARG A 73 -12.16 -6.07 -9.31
N THR A 74 -10.86 -5.88 -9.49
CA THR A 74 -9.84 -6.73 -8.87
C THR A 74 -9.83 -6.51 -7.35
N PRO A 75 -10.17 -7.51 -6.53
CA PRO A 75 -10.16 -7.37 -5.07
C PRO A 75 -8.73 -7.16 -4.57
N SER A 76 -8.58 -6.45 -3.44
CA SER A 76 -7.28 -6.42 -2.75
C SER A 76 -7.03 -7.76 -2.04
N GLN A 77 -5.75 -8.10 -1.85
CA GLN A 77 -5.34 -9.31 -1.15
C GLN A 77 -4.51 -8.95 0.07
N TRP A 78 -4.78 -9.58 1.22
CA TRP A 78 -4.08 -9.36 2.50
C TRP A 78 -4.14 -7.94 3.10
N MET A 79 -4.80 -6.99 2.44
CA MET A 79 -4.93 -5.60 2.94
C MET A 79 -5.96 -5.44 4.07
N GLY A 80 -6.93 -6.36 4.17
CA GLY A 80 -8.00 -6.33 5.16
C GLY A 80 -9.27 -5.60 4.68
N ILE A 81 -10.32 -5.70 5.50
CA ILE A 81 -11.67 -5.26 5.10
C ILE A 81 -11.83 -3.73 5.04
N ILE A 82 -11.02 -2.97 5.78
CA ILE A 82 -11.06 -1.50 5.75
C ILE A 82 -10.58 -0.99 4.38
N PRO A 83 -9.37 -1.35 3.88
CA PRO A 83 -8.98 -0.99 2.51
C PRO A 83 -9.95 -1.46 1.43
N GLU A 84 -10.49 -2.68 1.57
CA GLU A 84 -11.47 -3.23 0.63
C GLU A 84 -12.79 -2.44 0.59
N THR A 85 -13.21 -1.91 1.74
CA THR A 85 -14.38 -1.02 1.83
C THR A 85 -14.07 0.36 1.26
N VAL A 86 -12.89 0.92 1.53
CA VAL A 86 -12.48 2.23 1.00
C VAL A 86 -12.36 2.19 -0.52
N ARG A 87 -11.79 1.14 -1.12
CA ARG A 87 -11.63 1.07 -2.59
C ARG A 87 -12.96 1.05 -3.35
N THR A 88 -14.04 0.60 -2.70
CA THR A 88 -15.39 0.52 -3.28
C THR A 88 -16.28 1.68 -2.85
N TRP A 89 -15.77 2.59 -2.01
CA TRP A 89 -16.54 3.70 -1.50
C TRP A 89 -16.93 4.66 -2.62
N PRO A 90 -18.15 5.24 -2.61
CA PRO A 90 -18.55 6.24 -3.60
C PRO A 90 -17.55 7.39 -3.68
N GLY A 91 -17.02 7.64 -4.89
CA GLY A 91 -16.02 8.68 -5.14
C GLY A 91 -14.57 8.27 -4.91
N ALA A 92 -14.31 7.03 -4.48
CA ALA A 92 -12.94 6.52 -4.38
C ALA A 92 -12.29 6.42 -5.76
N LYS A 93 -10.98 6.70 -5.81
CA LYS A 93 -10.10 6.52 -6.96
C LYS A 93 -9.09 5.44 -6.62
N ARG A 94 -8.63 4.69 -7.62
CA ARG A 94 -7.60 3.66 -7.45
C ARG A 94 -6.56 3.80 -8.55
N SER A 95 -5.29 3.77 -8.17
CA SER A 95 -4.18 3.88 -9.11
C SER A 95 -4.02 2.63 -9.98
N ALA A 96 -3.43 2.79 -11.16
CA ALA A 96 -3.49 1.78 -12.22
C ALA A 96 -2.47 0.64 -12.10
N HIS A 97 -1.59 0.64 -11.10
CA HIS A 97 -0.52 -0.35 -10.99
C HIS A 97 -1.08 -1.76 -10.70
N PRO A 98 -0.76 -2.77 -11.51
CA PRO A 98 -1.47 -4.05 -11.51
C PRO A 98 -1.17 -4.97 -10.32
N TRP A 99 -0.20 -4.60 -9.49
CA TRP A 99 0.24 -5.36 -8.32
C TRP A 99 0.18 -4.54 -7.03
N LEU A 100 0.85 -3.39 -6.99
CA LEU A 100 0.96 -2.52 -5.81
C LEU A 100 -0.01 -1.31 -5.77
N SER A 101 -1.21 -1.39 -6.36
CA SER A 101 -2.15 -0.24 -6.40
C SER A 101 -2.57 0.32 -5.03
N PHE A 102 -2.98 1.58 -5.00
CA PHE A 102 -3.55 2.28 -3.84
C PHE A 102 -4.92 2.85 -4.19
N ALA A 103 -5.83 2.89 -3.21
CA ALA A 103 -7.08 3.64 -3.32
C ALA A 103 -7.04 4.90 -2.46
N ALA A 104 -7.67 5.98 -2.96
CA ALA A 104 -7.78 7.26 -2.28
C ALA A 104 -9.19 7.82 -2.36
N LEU A 105 -9.60 8.54 -1.31
CA LEU A 105 -10.91 9.17 -1.18
C LEU A 105 -10.76 10.56 -0.55
N GLY A 106 -11.35 11.58 -1.16
CA GLY A 106 -11.32 12.96 -0.69
C GLY A 106 -10.58 13.92 -1.62
N LYS A 107 -10.23 15.10 -1.11
CA LYS A 107 -9.79 16.27 -1.91
C LYS A 107 -8.67 15.99 -2.92
N ASN A 108 -7.65 15.22 -2.53
CA ASN A 108 -6.48 14.94 -3.35
C ASN A 108 -6.49 13.53 -3.95
N ALA A 109 -7.63 12.83 -3.98
CA ALA A 109 -7.70 11.45 -4.45
C ALA A 109 -7.18 11.30 -5.89
N ASP A 110 -7.68 12.13 -6.82
CA ASP A 110 -7.22 12.12 -8.22
C ASP A 110 -5.71 12.38 -8.32
N VAL A 111 -5.18 13.36 -7.57
CA VAL A 111 -3.74 13.70 -7.58
C VAL A 111 -2.88 12.54 -7.08
N ILE A 112 -3.29 11.87 -6.00
CA ILE A 112 -2.52 10.78 -5.40
C ILE A 112 -2.53 9.53 -6.29
N THR A 113 -3.61 9.28 -7.04
CA THR A 113 -3.76 8.07 -7.85
C THR A 113 -3.48 8.25 -9.34
N ALA A 114 -3.20 9.48 -9.80
CA ALA A 114 -3.09 9.82 -11.22
C ALA A 114 -1.96 9.06 -11.94
N GLU A 115 -0.76 9.09 -11.35
CA GLU A 115 0.42 8.44 -11.90
C GLU A 115 0.84 7.26 -11.02
N HIS A 116 1.16 6.14 -11.66
CA HIS A 116 1.69 4.96 -10.98
C HIS A 116 2.42 4.07 -11.99
N GLN A 117 3.72 4.29 -12.15
CA GLN A 117 4.55 3.61 -13.15
C GLN A 117 4.86 2.17 -12.70
N LEU A 118 5.06 1.27 -13.67
CA LEU A 118 5.39 -0.14 -13.37
C LEU A 118 6.76 -0.26 -12.70
N ASP A 119 7.75 0.48 -13.19
CA ASP A 119 9.15 0.43 -12.78
C ASP A 119 9.54 1.48 -11.71
N ASP A 120 8.53 2.05 -11.05
CA ASP A 120 8.65 2.96 -9.89
C ASP A 120 7.44 2.78 -8.95
N ALA A 121 7.11 1.53 -8.64
CA ALA A 121 5.83 1.17 -8.04
C ALA A 121 5.64 1.72 -6.62
N LEU A 122 6.71 1.90 -5.84
CA LEU A 122 6.66 2.48 -4.50
C LEU A 122 7.61 3.68 -4.32
N GLY A 123 8.18 4.20 -5.41
CA GLY A 123 9.10 5.33 -5.38
C GLY A 123 8.44 6.69 -5.57
N ASP A 124 9.19 7.67 -6.09
CA ASP A 124 8.77 9.08 -6.07
C ASP A 124 7.60 9.38 -7.01
N LYS A 125 7.40 8.61 -8.09
CA LYS A 125 6.23 8.76 -8.99
C LYS A 125 5.06 7.86 -8.61
N SER A 126 5.13 7.19 -7.46
CA SER A 126 4.04 6.39 -6.91
C SER A 126 3.09 7.25 -6.04
N PRO A 127 1.94 6.68 -5.62
CA PRO A 127 1.11 7.28 -4.58
C PRO A 127 1.85 7.58 -3.27
N LEU A 128 2.88 6.81 -2.89
CA LEU A 128 3.69 7.12 -1.71
C LEU A 128 4.46 8.43 -1.89
N GLY A 129 5.08 8.62 -3.05
CA GLY A 129 5.75 9.88 -3.40
C GLY A 129 4.79 11.07 -3.48
N ALA A 130 3.55 10.85 -3.92
CA ALA A 130 2.51 11.87 -3.91
C ALA A 130 2.10 12.27 -2.47
N ILE A 131 1.90 11.30 -1.58
CA ILE A 131 1.64 11.56 -0.15
C ILE A 131 2.82 12.33 0.46
N TYR A 132 4.05 11.99 0.09
CA TYR A 132 5.26 12.63 0.59
C TYR A 132 5.29 14.10 0.18
N ARG A 133 5.01 14.41 -1.10
CA ARG A 133 4.95 15.79 -1.61
C ARG A 133 3.86 16.62 -0.94
N LEU A 134 2.73 16.00 -0.61
CA LEU A 134 1.58 16.63 0.06
C LEU A 134 1.74 16.75 1.59
N ASP A 135 2.91 16.40 2.14
CA ASP A 135 3.18 16.41 3.59
C ASP A 135 2.16 15.57 4.38
N GLY A 136 1.84 14.38 3.84
CA GLY A 136 0.86 13.49 4.41
C GLY A 136 1.31 12.81 5.70
N LYS A 137 0.36 12.09 6.32
CA LYS A 137 0.57 11.32 7.55
C LYS A 137 0.33 9.83 7.31
N VAL A 138 1.00 8.98 8.08
CA VAL A 138 0.75 7.54 8.18
C VAL A 138 0.02 7.26 9.48
N LEU A 139 -1.06 6.49 9.41
CA LEU A 139 -1.77 5.92 10.55
C LEU A 139 -1.64 4.41 10.53
N LEU A 140 -1.01 3.85 11.57
CA LEU A 140 -1.01 2.42 11.85
C LEU A 140 -2.07 2.16 12.91
N LEU A 141 -3.19 1.55 12.52
CA LEU A 141 -4.36 1.33 13.37
C LEU A 141 -4.46 -0.15 13.78
N GLY A 142 -3.83 -0.48 14.90
CA GLY A 142 -3.77 -1.85 15.42
C GLY A 142 -2.92 -2.81 14.60
N VAL A 143 -1.91 -2.25 13.92
CA VAL A 143 -0.87 -2.97 13.17
C VAL A 143 0.50 -2.38 13.52
N GLY A 144 1.56 -3.13 13.21
CA GLY A 144 2.95 -2.73 13.41
C GLY A 144 3.54 -1.99 12.22
N HIS A 145 4.85 -1.76 12.29
CA HIS A 145 5.62 -1.17 11.19
C HIS A 145 5.89 -2.17 10.07
N ASP A 146 5.79 -3.48 10.34
CA ASP A 146 5.71 -4.54 9.33
C ASP A 146 4.68 -4.24 8.22
N SER A 147 3.59 -3.57 8.57
CA SER A 147 2.51 -3.20 7.65
C SER A 147 2.70 -1.81 7.01
N ASN A 148 3.76 -1.07 7.33
CA ASN A 148 3.92 0.34 6.97
C ASN A 148 4.54 0.51 5.58
N THR A 149 3.68 0.47 4.55
CA THR A 149 4.11 0.55 3.14
C THR A 149 4.90 1.82 2.81
N SER A 150 4.78 2.90 3.60
CA SER A 150 5.57 4.13 3.34
C SER A 150 7.08 3.93 3.51
N LEU A 151 7.51 2.92 4.26
CA LEU A 151 8.94 2.60 4.43
C LEU A 151 9.60 2.13 3.13
N HIS A 152 8.86 1.49 2.22
CA HIS A 152 9.38 1.10 0.91
C HIS A 152 9.84 2.30 0.06
N LEU A 153 9.25 3.49 0.24
CA LEU A 153 9.77 4.69 -0.44
C LEU A 153 11.23 4.98 -0.04
N GLY A 154 11.62 4.60 1.17
CA GLY A 154 13.01 4.63 1.63
C GLY A 154 13.92 3.66 0.87
N GLU A 155 13.42 2.47 0.51
CA GLU A 155 14.13 1.49 -0.32
C GLU A 155 14.30 1.98 -1.76
N TRP A 156 13.25 2.56 -2.36
CA TRP A 156 13.31 3.11 -3.72
C TRP A 156 14.26 4.30 -3.84
N ARG A 157 14.52 5.00 -2.73
CA ARG A 157 15.44 6.15 -2.67
C ARG A 157 16.89 5.78 -2.37
N GLN A 158 17.22 4.50 -2.24
CA GLN A 158 18.62 4.10 -2.13
C GLN A 158 19.36 4.41 -3.44
N ASP A 159 20.68 4.63 -3.36
CA ASP A 159 21.51 4.91 -4.55
C ASP A 159 21.61 3.69 -5.49
N SER A 160 21.53 2.48 -4.93
CA SER A 160 21.64 1.22 -5.66
C SER A 160 20.80 0.10 -5.03
N PRO A 161 19.46 0.23 -5.02
CA PRO A 161 18.59 -0.78 -4.45
C PRO A 161 18.69 -2.10 -5.23
N PRO A 162 18.53 -3.26 -4.59
CA PRO A 162 18.35 -4.53 -5.29
C PRO A 162 17.16 -4.43 -6.24
N ARG A 163 17.34 -4.87 -7.49
CA ARG A 163 16.29 -4.86 -8.51
C ARG A 163 16.13 -6.24 -9.13
N GLY A 164 14.91 -6.59 -9.51
CA GLY A 164 14.59 -7.88 -10.10
C GLY A 164 13.37 -7.83 -11.00
N PRO A 165 13.11 -8.93 -11.72
CA PRO A 165 11.96 -9.02 -12.61
C PRO A 165 10.67 -9.16 -11.79
N HIS A 166 9.66 -8.40 -12.20
CA HIS A 166 8.28 -8.49 -11.76
C HIS A 166 7.39 -8.78 -12.97
N GLY A 167 6.18 -9.28 -12.71
CA GLY A 167 5.22 -9.55 -13.77
C GLY A 167 3.78 -9.59 -13.27
N ALA A 168 2.85 -9.17 -14.12
CA ALA A 168 1.43 -9.12 -13.82
C ALA A 168 0.59 -9.11 -15.10
N SER A 169 -0.68 -9.50 -14.98
CA SER A 169 -1.64 -9.35 -16.07
C SER A 169 -2.28 -7.96 -16.02
N ILE A 170 -2.33 -7.27 -17.17
CA ILE A 170 -2.96 -5.95 -17.33
C ILE A 170 -4.15 -6.06 -18.27
N ARG A 171 -5.30 -5.52 -17.85
CA ARG A 171 -6.50 -5.42 -18.71
C ARG A 171 -6.29 -4.38 -19.81
N GLN A 172 -6.59 -4.74 -21.05
CA GLN A 172 -6.54 -3.84 -22.20
C GLN A 172 -7.90 -3.15 -22.43
N PRO A 173 -7.93 -1.98 -23.10
CA PRO A 173 -9.17 -1.26 -23.41
C PRO A 173 -10.17 -2.05 -24.27
N ASP A 174 -9.69 -3.00 -25.08
CA ASP A 174 -10.52 -3.88 -25.91
C ASP A 174 -11.18 -5.03 -25.12
N GLY A 175 -10.91 -5.12 -23.82
CA GLY A 175 -11.42 -6.14 -22.93
C GLY A 175 -10.57 -7.41 -22.84
N THR A 176 -9.47 -7.52 -23.59
CA THR A 176 -8.48 -8.60 -23.43
C THR A 176 -7.54 -8.33 -22.26
N SER A 177 -6.64 -9.27 -21.95
CA SER A 177 -5.57 -9.09 -20.97
C SER A 177 -4.21 -9.39 -21.61
N ARG A 178 -3.16 -8.81 -21.03
CA ARG A 178 -1.78 -9.03 -21.47
C ARG A 178 -0.88 -9.20 -20.26
N TRP A 179 -0.11 -10.29 -20.25
CA TRP A 179 0.99 -10.43 -19.29
C TRP A 179 2.11 -9.44 -19.64
N VAL A 180 2.57 -8.70 -18.64
CA VAL A 180 3.70 -7.80 -18.79
C VAL A 180 4.76 -8.14 -17.75
N THR A 181 6.02 -7.94 -18.12
CA THR A 181 7.16 -8.03 -17.22
C THR A 181 7.91 -6.71 -17.21
N TRP A 182 8.47 -6.36 -16.07
CA TRP A 182 9.29 -5.18 -15.88
C TRP A 182 10.35 -5.44 -14.80
N THR A 183 11.28 -4.51 -14.62
CA THR A 183 12.29 -4.59 -13.56
C THR A 183 12.08 -3.45 -12.59
N ASP A 184 11.84 -3.76 -11.32
CA ASP A 184 11.75 -2.76 -10.24
C ASP A 184 12.55 -3.20 -9.01
N VAL A 185 12.54 -2.39 -7.96
CA VAL A 185 13.13 -2.71 -6.66
C VAL A 185 12.52 -3.98 -6.09
N LEU A 186 13.33 -4.77 -5.40
CA LEU A 186 12.89 -5.90 -4.61
C LEU A 186 12.64 -5.43 -3.17
N GLU A 187 11.40 -5.56 -2.73
CA GLU A 187 10.94 -5.15 -1.41
C GLU A 187 11.50 -6.08 -0.31
N ASP A 188 11.90 -5.49 0.81
CA ASP A 188 12.28 -6.23 2.01
C ASP A 188 11.70 -5.56 3.25
N GLU A 189 10.66 -6.16 3.81
CA GLU A 189 9.98 -5.71 5.02
C GLU A 189 10.53 -6.36 6.31
N SER A 190 11.58 -7.20 6.21
CA SER A 190 12.02 -8.05 7.33
C SER A 190 12.55 -7.30 8.55
N ASP A 191 13.04 -6.07 8.36
CA ASP A 191 13.55 -5.20 9.42
C ASP A 191 12.65 -3.97 9.70
N PHE A 192 11.46 -3.89 9.10
CA PHE A 192 10.58 -2.72 9.23
C PHE A 192 10.14 -2.45 10.67
N GLU A 193 9.95 -3.49 11.48
CA GLU A 193 9.70 -3.33 12.92
C GLU A 193 10.87 -2.66 13.64
N GLN A 194 12.11 -3.04 13.32
CA GLN A 194 13.31 -2.44 13.92
C GLN A 194 13.51 -1.00 13.46
N LEU A 195 13.36 -0.75 12.15
CA LEU A 195 13.43 0.59 11.56
C LEU A 195 12.37 1.50 12.18
N GLY A 196 11.14 1.04 12.25
CA GLY A 196 10.01 1.76 12.85
C GLY A 196 10.24 2.11 14.31
N ALA A 197 10.69 1.15 15.12
CA ALA A 197 11.04 1.39 16.53
C ALA A 197 12.14 2.45 16.67
N ALA A 198 13.19 2.40 15.84
CA ALA A 198 14.27 3.40 15.86
C ALA A 198 13.77 4.80 15.47
N PHE A 199 12.77 4.89 14.58
CA PHE A 199 12.11 6.16 14.27
C PHE A 199 11.30 6.69 15.46
N GLU A 200 10.52 5.84 16.13
CA GLU A 200 9.73 6.22 17.32
C GLU A 200 10.59 6.75 18.47
N GLU A 201 11.81 6.22 18.66
CA GLU A 201 12.74 6.69 19.69
C GLU A 201 13.30 8.08 19.42
N SER A 202 13.39 8.48 18.15
CA SER A 202 14.09 9.69 17.71
C SER A 202 13.17 10.78 17.16
N SER A 203 11.89 10.49 16.95
CA SER A 203 10.94 11.37 16.25
C SER A 203 9.57 11.45 16.94
N PRO A 204 8.83 12.55 16.79
CA PRO A 204 7.52 12.71 17.41
C PRO A 204 6.47 11.81 16.72
N VAL A 205 6.12 10.71 17.38
CA VAL A 205 5.00 9.83 17.01
C VAL A 205 3.89 9.96 18.05
N SER A 206 2.66 10.19 17.60
CA SER A 206 1.50 10.19 18.49
C SER A 206 0.98 8.77 18.63
N ILE A 207 1.13 8.20 19.84
CA ILE A 207 0.65 6.86 20.17
C ILE A 207 -0.55 6.98 21.10
N GLY A 208 -1.63 6.29 20.78
CA GLY A 208 -2.85 6.28 21.58
C GLY A 208 -3.70 5.05 21.31
N HIS A 209 -4.96 5.08 21.74
CA HIS A 209 -5.90 3.99 21.54
C HIS A 209 -7.13 4.43 20.73
N VAL A 210 -7.60 3.53 19.87
CA VAL A 210 -8.90 3.62 19.20
C VAL A 210 -9.63 2.31 19.49
N GLY A 211 -10.65 2.37 20.33
CA GLY A 211 -11.19 1.15 20.94
C GLY A 211 -10.07 0.38 21.67
N ASN A 212 -9.93 -0.90 21.36
CA ASN A 212 -8.85 -1.74 21.92
C ASN A 212 -7.53 -1.65 21.15
N ALA A 213 -7.50 -1.02 19.98
CA ALA A 213 -6.32 -0.99 19.13
C ALA A 213 -5.32 0.07 19.59
N THR A 214 -4.04 -0.27 19.65
CA THR A 214 -2.97 0.73 19.68
C THR A 214 -2.89 1.39 18.30
N ALA A 215 -2.93 2.72 18.27
CA ALA A 215 -2.83 3.52 17.06
C ALA A 215 -1.56 4.39 17.10
N ARG A 216 -0.87 4.47 15.96
CA ARG A 216 0.32 5.33 15.77
C ARG A 216 0.06 6.28 14.62
N LEU A 217 0.20 7.58 14.87
CA LEU A 217 0.09 8.62 13.86
C LEU A 217 1.43 9.37 13.75
N MET A 218 1.99 9.40 12.54
CA MET A 218 3.29 9.99 12.25
C MET A 218 3.30 10.76 10.92
N PRO A 219 4.12 11.81 10.78
CA PRO A 219 4.31 12.49 9.50
C PRO A 219 5.10 11.59 8.54
N GLN A 220 4.61 11.39 7.32
CA GLN A 220 5.21 10.45 6.36
C GLN A 220 6.56 10.95 5.85
N ARG A 221 6.70 12.26 5.62
CA ARG A 221 7.95 12.82 5.09
C ARG A 221 9.15 12.59 6.02
N PRO A 222 9.11 12.98 7.31
CA PRO A 222 10.18 12.64 8.26
C PRO A 222 10.42 11.14 8.42
N LEU A 223 9.36 10.31 8.39
CA LEU A 223 9.48 8.86 8.46
C LEU A 223 10.29 8.31 7.28
N VAL A 224 9.97 8.74 6.05
CA VAL A 224 10.65 8.30 4.83
C VAL A 224 12.10 8.78 4.81
N ASP A 225 12.35 10.03 5.18
CA ASP A 225 13.71 10.59 5.21
C ASP A 225 14.60 9.83 6.21
N PHE A 226 14.03 9.47 7.36
CA PHE A 226 14.68 8.61 8.33
C PHE A 226 14.92 7.20 7.76
N ALA A 227 13.91 6.58 7.16
CA ALA A 227 14.00 5.25 6.57
C ALA A 227 15.10 5.17 5.51
N THR A 228 15.17 6.14 4.59
CA THR A 228 16.24 6.21 3.58
C THR A 228 17.62 6.21 4.22
N THR A 229 17.82 7.03 5.26
CA THR A 229 19.10 7.12 5.98
C THR A 229 19.43 5.87 6.78
N TRP A 230 18.41 5.25 7.38
CA TRP A 230 18.55 4.06 8.21
C TRP A 230 18.91 2.85 7.34
N ILE A 231 18.20 2.64 6.22
CA ILE A 231 18.45 1.55 5.28
C ILE A 231 19.89 1.62 4.76
N ALA A 232 20.34 2.79 4.31
CA ALA A 232 21.71 3.00 3.80
C ALA A 232 22.83 2.66 4.80
N LYS A 233 22.52 2.59 6.10
CA LYS A 233 23.48 2.27 7.17
C LYS A 233 23.42 0.82 7.62
N ASN A 234 22.29 0.14 7.42
CA ASN A 234 22.01 -1.17 8.00
C ASN A 234 21.83 -2.28 6.95
N ARG A 235 21.79 -1.93 5.65
CA ARG A 235 21.67 -2.87 4.52
C ARG A 235 22.80 -2.71 3.50
#